data_AF-A0A9E3LQS2-F1
#
_entry.id   AF-A0A9E3LQS2-F1
#
_cell.length_a   1.000
_cell.length_b   1.000
_cell.length_c   1.000
_cell.angle_alpha   90.00
_cell.angle_beta   90.00
_cell.angle_gamma   90.00
#
_symmetry.space_group_name_H-M   'P 1'
#
loop_
_entity.id
_entity.type
_entity.pdbx_description
1 polymer ?
#
loop_
_entity_poly.entity_id
_entity_poly.type
_entity_poly.pdbx_seq_one_letter_code
_entity_poly.pdbx_strand_id
1 'polypeptide(L)'
;MSSTAQGSSHYLAVREDWLARTVEPALEPDLPIVDPHHHLWDRGGWRYLLDELLADLNSGHRITDTVFIQCRAFHRAHGPEELRPVGETEFVNGVAAMSASGGYGATRICAGIVGHANLALGARVEAVLEAHLRAGGDRFRGIRHITAWDADPVMLNPGNPAPAELMGTAAFREGFAKLVAMDLTFDAWLYHPQIPELTALARAFPDARIVLDHVGGPLGIGRYAGM
;
A
#
# COMPACT_ATOMS: atom_id res chain seq x y z
N MET A 1 3.58 22.86 36.49
CA MET A 1 4.49 21.90 35.82
C MET A 1 3.66 20.69 35.44
N SER A 2 3.03 20.72 34.26
CA SER A 2 2.26 19.57 33.78
C SER A 2 3.15 18.78 32.86
N SER A 3 3.57 17.61 33.33
CA SER A 3 4.28 16.61 32.54
C SER A 3 3.26 16.00 31.58
N THR A 4 3.32 16.38 30.31
CA THR A 4 2.60 15.68 29.24
C THR A 4 3.27 14.32 29.05
N ALA A 5 2.56 13.26 29.40
CA ALA A 5 2.95 11.89 29.10
C ALA A 5 3.25 11.77 27.60
N GLN A 6 4.52 11.49 27.28
CA GLN A 6 4.98 11.18 25.94
C GLN A 6 4.43 9.79 25.61
N GLY A 7 3.28 9.74 24.93
CA GLY A 7 2.74 8.49 24.41
C GLY A 7 3.79 7.83 23.52
N SER A 8 4.15 6.58 23.82
CA SER A 8 5.10 5.84 23.00
C SER A 8 4.54 5.69 21.58
N SER A 9 5.07 6.44 20.64
CA SER A 9 4.81 6.24 19.22
C SER A 9 5.20 4.80 18.86
N HIS A 10 4.32 4.06 18.18
CA HIS A 10 4.66 2.76 17.58
C HIS A 10 5.67 2.89 16.43
N TYR A 11 6.00 4.12 16.04
CA TYR A 11 6.91 4.44 14.96
C TYR A 11 8.22 4.96 15.50
N LEU A 12 9.32 4.39 15.01
CA LEU A 12 10.66 4.84 15.33
C LEU A 12 10.89 6.24 14.77
N ALA A 13 11.54 7.10 15.56
CA ALA A 13 11.96 8.41 15.07
C ALA A 13 12.98 8.26 13.94
N VAL A 14 12.83 9.07 12.89
CA VAL A 14 13.85 9.17 11.83
C VAL A 14 15.12 9.76 12.45
N ARG A 15 16.27 9.15 12.15
CA ARG A 15 17.58 9.54 12.68
C ARG A 15 18.41 10.17 11.55
N GLU A 16 18.20 11.47 11.32
CA GLU A 16 18.87 12.23 10.25
C GLU A 16 20.40 12.19 10.37
N ASP A 17 20.91 12.28 11.60
CA ASP A 17 22.35 12.19 11.89
C ASP A 17 22.94 10.83 11.48
N TRP A 18 22.15 9.76 11.60
CA TRP A 18 22.53 8.43 11.15
C TRP A 18 22.47 8.29 9.63
N LEU A 19 21.41 8.80 8.97
CA LEU A 19 21.25 8.78 7.52
C LEU A 19 22.36 9.59 6.82
N ALA A 20 22.79 10.71 7.40
CA ALA A 20 23.84 11.56 6.85
C ALA A 20 25.27 11.00 7.00
N ARG A 21 25.46 9.84 7.65
CA ARG A 21 26.81 9.26 7.87
C ARG A 21 27.52 8.86 6.59
N THR A 22 26.76 8.47 5.57
CA THR A 22 27.30 8.02 4.29
C THR A 22 26.39 8.52 3.19
N VAL A 23 26.96 9.22 2.20
CA VAL A 23 26.26 9.61 0.98
C VAL A 23 27.00 8.96 -0.19
N GLU A 24 26.31 8.10 -0.92
CA GLU A 24 26.86 7.42 -2.09
C GLU A 24 26.38 8.10 -3.37
N PRO A 25 27.25 8.28 -4.38
CA PRO A 25 26.81 8.77 -5.68
C PRO A 25 25.81 7.81 -6.31
N ALA A 26 24.73 8.35 -6.88
CA ALA A 26 23.78 7.58 -7.66
C ALA A 26 24.49 6.87 -8.84
N LEU A 27 24.33 5.56 -8.92
CA LEU A 27 24.73 4.79 -10.09
C LEU A 27 23.73 5.04 -11.22
N GLU A 28 24.24 5.21 -12.44
CA GLU A 28 23.44 5.47 -13.65
C GLU A 28 22.39 6.59 -13.41
N PRO A 29 22.81 7.80 -13.03
CA PRO A 29 21.89 8.85 -12.56
C PRO A 29 20.85 9.26 -13.60
N ASP A 30 21.11 9.04 -14.88
CA ASP A 30 20.20 9.36 -15.99
C ASP A 30 19.19 8.24 -16.32
N LEU A 31 19.35 7.04 -15.74
CA LEU A 31 18.46 5.90 -15.95
C LEU A 31 17.06 6.26 -15.41
N PRO A 32 16.03 6.29 -16.26
CA PRO A 32 14.68 6.59 -15.80
C PRO A 32 14.16 5.45 -14.91
N ILE A 33 13.74 5.80 -13.70
CA ILE A 33 13.20 4.86 -12.71
C ILE A 33 11.74 5.23 -12.42
N VAL A 34 10.92 4.19 -12.26
CA VAL A 34 9.62 4.30 -11.60
C VAL A 34 9.79 3.73 -10.21
N ASP A 35 9.53 4.54 -9.17
CA ASP A 35 9.47 4.03 -7.81
C ASP A 35 8.14 3.26 -7.63
N PRO A 36 8.17 1.92 -7.51
CA PRO A 36 6.97 1.11 -7.57
C PRO A 36 6.19 1.10 -6.25
N HIS A 37 6.73 1.64 -5.16
CA HIS A 37 6.07 1.54 -3.85
C HIS A 37 6.58 2.62 -2.90
N HIS A 38 5.72 3.60 -2.65
CA HIS A 38 5.82 4.44 -1.46
C HIS A 38 4.48 4.58 -0.74
N HIS A 39 4.52 5.30 0.36
CA HIS A 39 3.37 5.63 1.17
C HIS A 39 3.38 7.13 1.46
N LEU A 40 2.20 7.68 1.78
CA LEU A 40 2.03 9.04 2.24
C LEU A 40 1.15 9.00 3.49
N TRP A 41 1.56 9.65 4.57
CA TRP A 41 0.80 9.66 5.82
C TRP A 41 1.07 10.89 6.67
N ASP A 42 0.13 11.19 7.55
CA ASP A 42 0.34 12.03 8.73
C ASP A 42 -0.38 11.36 9.92
N ARG A 43 0.41 10.94 10.92
CA ARG A 43 -0.07 10.20 12.09
C ARG A 43 0.31 10.88 13.41
N GLY A 44 0.22 12.20 13.47
CA GLY A 44 0.39 12.95 14.72
C GLY A 44 1.80 12.82 15.30
N GLY A 45 2.78 13.38 14.59
CA GLY A 45 4.20 13.34 14.96
C GLY A 45 5.03 12.34 14.13
N TRP A 46 4.38 11.57 13.25
CA TRP A 46 5.04 10.77 12.22
C TRP A 46 4.42 11.12 10.88
N ARG A 47 5.11 11.97 10.12
CA ARG A 47 4.67 12.55 8.84
C ARG A 47 5.63 12.11 7.74
N TYR A 48 5.06 11.75 6.60
CA TYR A 48 5.79 11.56 5.35
C TYR A 48 4.83 11.93 4.22
N LEU A 49 4.92 13.19 3.77
CA LEU A 49 4.06 13.75 2.73
C LEU A 49 4.92 14.17 1.53
N LEU A 50 4.34 14.98 0.64
CA LEU A 50 4.99 15.37 -0.62
C LEU A 50 6.38 15.98 -0.41
N ASP A 51 6.57 16.84 0.60
CA ASP A 51 7.85 17.52 0.82
C ASP A 51 8.97 16.52 1.19
N GLU A 52 8.69 15.59 2.10
CA GLU A 52 9.65 14.54 2.48
C GLU A 52 9.92 13.59 1.32
N LEU A 53 8.88 13.17 0.60
CA LEU A 53 9.05 12.33 -0.59
C LEU A 53 9.92 13.03 -1.63
N LEU A 54 9.67 14.30 -1.94
CA LEU A 54 10.50 15.05 -2.90
C LEU A 54 11.94 15.19 -2.44
N ALA A 55 12.20 15.32 -1.14
CA ALA A 55 13.57 15.34 -0.62
C ALA A 55 14.29 14.01 -0.92
N ASP A 56 13.62 12.87 -0.71
CA ASP A 56 14.19 11.55 -0.98
C ASP A 56 14.36 11.26 -2.48
N LEU A 57 13.39 11.65 -3.30
CA LEU A 57 13.43 11.44 -4.75
C LEU A 57 14.50 12.30 -5.44
N ASN A 58 14.85 13.45 -4.86
CA ASN A 58 15.90 14.35 -5.37
C ASN A 58 17.30 14.04 -4.79
N SER A 59 17.57 12.78 -4.48
CA SER A 59 18.86 12.30 -3.92
C SER A 59 19.91 11.94 -4.98
N GLY A 60 19.59 12.05 -6.27
CA GLY A 60 20.53 11.88 -7.39
C GLY A 60 20.10 10.90 -8.47
N HIS A 61 19.09 10.07 -8.19
CA HIS A 61 18.48 9.19 -9.19
C HIS A 61 17.40 9.91 -10.01
N ARG A 62 17.27 9.57 -11.29
CA ARG A 62 16.20 10.10 -12.14
C ARG A 62 14.89 9.33 -11.94
N ILE A 63 14.17 9.68 -10.87
CA ILE A 63 12.81 9.16 -10.64
C ILE A 63 11.82 9.94 -11.50
N THR A 64 11.13 9.23 -12.39
CA THR A 64 10.19 9.79 -13.36
C THR A 64 8.74 9.73 -12.88
N ASP A 65 8.40 8.64 -12.19
CA ASP A 65 7.06 8.32 -11.73
C ASP A 65 7.13 7.58 -10.41
N THR A 66 6.08 7.69 -9.61
CA THR A 66 5.94 6.89 -8.39
C THR A 66 4.56 6.23 -8.29
N VAL A 67 4.48 5.10 -7.59
CA VAL A 67 3.23 4.40 -7.30
C VAL A 67 2.97 4.42 -5.80
N PHE A 68 1.79 4.91 -5.42
CA PHE A 68 1.33 4.88 -4.04
C PHE A 68 0.61 3.55 -3.75
N ILE A 69 0.94 2.94 -2.62
CA ILE A 69 0.26 1.75 -2.10
C ILE A 69 -0.47 2.11 -0.80
N GLN A 70 -1.74 1.71 -0.66
CA GLN A 70 -2.59 2.01 0.51
C GLN A 70 -1.87 1.76 1.83
N CYS A 71 -1.98 2.67 2.79
CA CYS A 71 -1.39 2.51 4.12
C CYS A 71 -2.36 2.82 5.25
N ARG A 72 -3.65 3.04 4.93
CA ARG A 72 -4.73 3.43 5.83
C ARG A 72 -4.60 4.85 6.37
N ALA A 73 -3.96 5.73 5.62
CA ALA A 73 -3.93 7.15 5.90
C ALA A 73 -5.18 7.84 5.34
N PHE A 74 -5.63 8.93 5.98
CA PHE A 74 -6.68 9.81 5.45
C PHE A 74 -8.00 9.12 5.04
N HIS A 75 -8.35 7.99 5.66
CA HIS A 75 -9.69 7.41 5.50
C HIS A 75 -10.77 8.44 5.86
N ARG A 76 -11.91 8.40 5.17
CA ARG A 76 -13.03 9.31 5.49
C ARG A 76 -13.48 9.09 6.94
N ALA A 77 -13.68 10.18 7.67
CA ALA A 77 -14.08 10.15 9.08
C ALA A 77 -15.53 9.67 9.27
N HIS A 78 -16.37 9.80 8.24
CA HIS A 78 -17.80 9.52 8.27
C HIS A 78 -18.26 8.74 7.03
N GLY A 79 -19.49 8.23 7.08
CA GLY A 79 -20.08 7.43 6.00
C GLY A 79 -19.94 5.92 6.20
N PRO A 80 -20.44 5.11 5.24
CA PRO A 80 -20.36 3.65 5.26
C PRO A 80 -18.92 3.17 5.42
N GLU A 81 -18.71 2.16 6.26
CA GLU A 81 -17.39 1.66 6.62
C GLU A 81 -16.59 1.22 5.38
N GLU A 82 -17.25 0.51 4.47
CA GLU A 82 -16.66 0.02 3.22
C GLU A 82 -16.18 1.12 2.27
N LEU A 83 -16.70 2.35 2.42
CA LEU A 83 -16.36 3.51 1.59
C LEU A 83 -15.34 4.46 2.25
N ARG A 84 -14.95 4.22 3.51
CA ARG A 84 -13.94 5.05 4.18
C ARG A 84 -12.56 5.00 3.52
N PRO A 85 -12.05 3.85 3.04
CA PRO A 85 -10.76 3.77 2.37
C PRO A 85 -10.63 4.64 1.11
N VAL A 86 -11.76 4.99 0.47
CA VAL A 86 -11.77 5.89 -0.70
C VAL A 86 -11.21 7.27 -0.35
N GLY A 87 -11.30 7.71 0.91
CA GLY A 87 -10.69 8.95 1.38
C GLY A 87 -9.17 9.00 1.19
N GLU A 88 -8.49 7.86 1.34
CA GLU A 88 -7.06 7.76 1.06
C GLU A 88 -6.77 8.01 -0.42
N THR A 89 -7.60 7.45 -1.31
CA THR A 89 -7.46 7.65 -2.75
C THR A 89 -7.73 9.10 -3.16
N GLU A 90 -8.74 9.75 -2.56
CA GLU A 90 -9.01 11.18 -2.76
C GLU A 90 -7.81 12.04 -2.36
N PHE A 91 -7.26 11.78 -1.17
CA PHE A 91 -6.07 12.47 -0.67
C PHE A 91 -4.86 12.28 -1.58
N VAL A 92 -4.55 11.04 -1.95
CA VAL A 92 -3.39 10.70 -2.79
C VAL A 92 -3.52 11.30 -4.19
N ASN A 93 -4.72 11.30 -4.78
CA ASN A 93 -4.95 11.93 -6.07
C ASN A 93 -4.78 13.47 -5.99
N GLY A 94 -5.10 14.08 -4.84
CA GLY A 94 -4.76 15.48 -4.57
C GLY A 94 -3.26 15.76 -4.59
N VAL A 95 -2.46 14.91 -3.93
CA VAL A 95 -0.98 14.99 -3.98
C VAL A 95 -0.46 14.78 -5.40
N ALA A 96 -1.04 13.82 -6.13
CA ALA A 96 -0.69 13.57 -7.52
C ALA A 96 -0.92 14.81 -8.39
N ALA A 97 -2.04 15.50 -8.20
CA ALA A 97 -2.37 16.75 -8.90
C ALA A 97 -1.40 17.89 -8.59
N MET A 98 -0.88 17.97 -7.36
CA MET A 98 0.18 18.95 -7.01
C MET A 98 1.41 18.73 -7.89
N SER A 99 1.92 17.49 -7.99
CA SER A 99 3.09 17.21 -8.83
C SER A 99 2.82 17.45 -10.32
N ALA A 100 1.65 17.07 -10.81
CA ALA A 100 1.26 17.24 -12.21
C ALA A 100 1.10 18.70 -12.64
N SER A 101 1.03 19.65 -11.70
CA SER A 101 1.04 21.08 -12.00
C SER A 101 2.38 21.58 -12.56
N GLY A 102 3.46 20.81 -12.37
CA GLY A 102 4.83 21.21 -12.72
C GLY A 102 5.50 22.13 -11.69
N GLY A 103 4.78 22.58 -10.66
CA GLY A 103 5.31 23.44 -9.61
C GLY A 103 6.22 22.73 -8.60
N TYR A 104 6.27 21.39 -8.63
CA TYR A 104 6.96 20.54 -7.66
C TYR A 104 8.06 19.68 -8.30
N GLY A 105 8.55 20.07 -9.48
CA GLY A 105 9.54 19.32 -10.24
C GLY A 105 8.92 18.46 -11.36
N ALA A 106 9.78 17.69 -12.03
CA ALA A 106 9.40 16.92 -13.22
C ALA A 106 8.80 15.53 -12.90
N THR A 107 9.01 15.01 -11.68
CA THR A 107 8.56 13.68 -11.28
C THR A 107 7.03 13.64 -11.12
N ARG A 108 6.40 12.63 -11.70
CA ARG A 108 4.95 12.38 -11.58
C ARG A 108 4.68 11.56 -10.32
N ILE A 109 4.31 12.24 -9.24
CA ILE A 109 4.03 11.61 -7.96
C ILE A 109 2.67 10.89 -8.01
N CYS A 110 2.63 9.66 -7.51
CA CYS A 110 1.42 8.83 -7.46
C CYS A 110 0.78 8.65 -8.84
N ALA A 111 1.59 8.44 -9.89
CA ALA A 111 1.15 8.13 -11.24
C ALA A 111 0.31 6.83 -11.32
N GLY A 112 0.53 5.92 -10.35
CA GLY A 112 -0.38 4.83 -10.02
C GLY A 112 -0.81 4.89 -8.55
N ILE A 113 -2.07 4.52 -8.29
CA ILE A 113 -2.66 4.43 -6.95
C ILE A 113 -3.24 3.04 -6.77
N VAL A 114 -2.74 2.31 -5.77
CA VAL A 114 -3.30 1.04 -5.30
C VAL A 114 -4.00 1.30 -3.97
N GLY A 115 -5.33 1.24 -3.96
CA GLY A 115 -6.16 1.51 -2.79
C GLY A 115 -6.43 0.29 -1.93
N HIS A 116 -7.33 0.42 -0.95
CA HIS A 116 -7.86 -0.70 -0.18
C HIS A 116 -9.37 -0.87 -0.42
N ALA A 117 -9.81 -2.12 -0.57
CA ALA A 117 -11.21 -2.50 -0.54
C ALA A 117 -11.32 -3.88 0.10
N ASN A 118 -12.32 -4.07 0.96
CA ASN A 118 -12.60 -5.37 1.56
C ASN A 118 -13.26 -6.29 0.51
N LEU A 119 -12.45 -7.11 -0.16
CA LEU A 119 -12.94 -8.08 -1.15
C LEU A 119 -13.86 -9.16 -0.55
N ALA A 120 -13.85 -9.37 0.77
CA ALA A 120 -14.78 -10.30 1.43
C ALA A 120 -16.23 -9.77 1.50
N LEU A 121 -16.50 -8.56 1.01
CA LEU A 121 -17.85 -8.07 0.77
C LEU A 121 -18.57 -8.80 -0.38
N GLY A 122 -17.86 -9.63 -1.14
CA GLY A 122 -18.42 -10.30 -2.31
C GLY A 122 -18.77 -9.29 -3.40
N ALA A 123 -19.87 -9.55 -4.12
CA ALA A 123 -20.31 -8.67 -5.21
C ALA A 123 -20.53 -7.21 -4.77
N ARG A 124 -20.83 -6.96 -3.50
CA ARG A 124 -21.02 -5.60 -2.95
C ARG A 124 -19.76 -4.73 -3.03
N VAL A 125 -18.57 -5.32 -3.18
CA VAL A 125 -17.32 -4.55 -3.30
C VAL A 125 -17.28 -3.69 -4.57
N GLU A 126 -18.05 -4.04 -5.60
CA GLU A 126 -18.13 -3.31 -6.87
C GLU A 126 -18.39 -1.82 -6.67
N ALA A 127 -19.32 -1.45 -5.78
CA ALA A 127 -19.61 -0.05 -5.48
C ALA A 127 -18.41 0.70 -4.84
N VAL A 128 -17.57 -0.01 -4.10
CA VAL A 128 -16.33 0.54 -3.51
C VAL A 128 -15.26 0.73 -4.59
N LEU A 129 -15.11 -0.24 -5.49
CA LEU A 129 -14.18 -0.17 -6.61
C LEU A 129 -14.54 0.99 -7.57
N GLU A 130 -15.83 1.16 -7.87
CA GLU A 130 -16.30 2.31 -8.65
C GLU A 130 -16.03 3.65 -7.96
N ALA A 131 -16.17 3.70 -6.62
CA ALA A 131 -15.89 4.90 -5.85
C ALA A 131 -14.39 5.26 -5.90
N HIS A 132 -13.52 4.27 -5.84
CA HIS A 132 -12.08 4.45 -6.04
C HIS A 132 -11.73 4.94 -7.45
N LEU A 133 -12.33 4.34 -8.50
CA LEU A 133 -12.15 4.80 -9.88
C LEU A 133 -12.57 6.25 -10.06
N ARG A 134 -13.70 6.67 -9.45
CA ARG A 134 -14.12 8.07 -9.47
C ARG A 134 -13.15 8.98 -8.70
N ALA A 135 -12.64 8.54 -7.56
CA ALA A 135 -11.75 9.33 -6.70
C ALA A 135 -10.33 9.49 -7.28
N GLY A 136 -9.76 8.41 -7.82
CA GLY A 136 -8.41 8.36 -8.36
C GLY A 136 -8.31 8.61 -9.87
N GLY A 137 -9.44 8.57 -10.59
CA GLY A 137 -9.49 8.79 -12.03
C GLY A 137 -8.61 7.80 -12.81
N ASP A 138 -7.85 8.34 -13.76
CA ASP A 138 -6.90 7.58 -14.58
C ASP A 138 -5.69 7.04 -13.81
N ARG A 139 -5.46 7.51 -12.57
CA ARG A 139 -4.36 7.05 -11.71
C ARG A 139 -4.70 5.83 -10.88
N PHE A 140 -5.98 5.50 -10.70
CA PHE A 140 -6.36 4.33 -9.90
C PHE A 140 -6.08 3.02 -10.66
N ARG A 141 -5.28 2.13 -10.08
CA ARG A 141 -4.79 0.91 -10.76
C ARG A 141 -5.20 -0.39 -10.11
N GLY A 142 -5.48 -0.40 -8.81
CA GLY A 142 -5.72 -1.68 -8.14
C GLY A 142 -6.03 -1.58 -6.65
N ILE A 143 -6.08 -2.76 -6.04
CA ILE A 143 -6.36 -2.95 -4.63
C ILE A 143 -5.27 -3.80 -3.98
N ARG A 144 -4.75 -3.31 -2.84
CA ARG A 144 -4.05 -4.14 -1.87
C ARG A 144 -5.00 -4.55 -0.77
N HIS A 145 -5.24 -5.85 -0.65
CA HIS A 145 -5.93 -6.44 0.50
C HIS A 145 -4.94 -7.34 1.23
N ILE A 146 -4.45 -6.87 2.37
CA ILE A 146 -3.54 -7.65 3.21
C ILE A 146 -4.30 -8.86 3.78
N THR A 147 -3.81 -10.06 3.51
CA THR A 147 -4.38 -11.32 3.99
C THR A 147 -3.42 -12.10 4.89
N ALA A 148 -2.33 -11.46 5.34
CA ALA A 148 -1.29 -12.07 6.14
C ALA A 148 -1.85 -12.67 7.44
N TRP A 149 -1.66 -13.98 7.58
CA TRP A 149 -2.14 -14.75 8.70
C TRP A 149 -1.17 -15.88 9.03
N ASP A 150 -1.05 -16.18 10.33
CA ASP A 150 -0.36 -17.36 10.84
C ASP A 150 -1.10 -17.92 12.06
N ALA A 151 -0.98 -19.22 12.31
CA ALA A 151 -1.52 -19.85 13.51
C ALA A 151 -0.80 -19.42 14.81
N ASP A 152 0.43 -18.90 14.70
CA ASP A 152 1.17 -18.31 15.81
C ASP A 152 0.75 -16.83 15.98
N PRO A 153 0.09 -16.47 17.08
CA PRO A 153 -0.37 -15.09 17.31
C PRO A 153 0.76 -14.06 17.34
N VAL A 154 2.01 -14.46 17.61
CA VAL A 154 3.17 -13.56 17.59
C VAL A 154 3.45 -13.00 16.20
N MET A 155 3.07 -13.73 15.15
CA MET A 155 3.24 -13.28 13.77
C MET A 155 2.12 -12.37 13.29
N LEU A 156 1.00 -12.26 14.02
CA LEU A 156 -0.14 -11.49 13.59
C LEU A 156 0.07 -9.99 13.85
N ASN A 157 -0.33 -9.16 12.89
CA ASN A 157 -0.40 -7.72 13.08
C ASN A 157 -1.77 -7.35 13.71
N PRO A 158 -1.83 -6.94 14.99
CA PRO A 158 -3.10 -6.61 15.64
C PRO A 158 -3.80 -5.41 15.01
N GLY A 159 -3.02 -4.52 14.39
CA GLY A 159 -3.57 -3.37 13.67
C GLY A 159 -4.31 -3.78 12.40
N ASN A 160 -4.03 -4.95 11.84
CA ASN A 160 -4.57 -5.39 10.56
C ASN A 160 -4.86 -6.90 10.56
N PRO A 161 -5.87 -7.34 11.32
CA PRO A 161 -6.20 -8.76 11.43
C PRO A 161 -6.79 -9.30 10.13
N ALA A 162 -6.31 -10.46 9.70
CA ALA A 162 -6.91 -11.26 8.64
C ALA A 162 -7.30 -12.64 9.21
N PRO A 163 -8.42 -13.24 8.80
CA PRO A 163 -8.73 -14.63 9.14
C PRO A 163 -7.89 -15.59 8.30
N ALA A 164 -7.73 -16.82 8.80
CA ALA A 164 -7.16 -17.92 8.03
C ALA A 164 -7.95 -18.15 6.74
N GLU A 165 -7.25 -18.53 5.66
CA GLU A 165 -7.84 -18.97 4.38
C GLU A 165 -8.77 -17.94 3.72
N LEU A 166 -8.55 -16.64 3.99
CA LEU A 166 -9.40 -15.56 3.48
C LEU A 166 -9.57 -15.59 1.96
N MET A 167 -8.49 -15.82 1.19
CA MET A 167 -8.51 -15.86 -0.28
C MET A 167 -9.22 -17.11 -0.82
N GLY A 168 -9.33 -18.16 0.00
CA GLY A 168 -10.10 -19.37 -0.28
C GLY A 168 -11.62 -19.18 -0.18
N THR A 169 -12.08 -18.17 0.58
CA THR A 169 -13.52 -18.00 0.84
C THR A 169 -14.32 -17.62 -0.41
N ALA A 170 -15.56 -18.10 -0.49
CA ALA A 170 -16.46 -17.80 -1.62
C ALA A 170 -16.71 -16.30 -1.77
N ALA A 171 -16.92 -15.59 -0.66
CA ALA A 171 -17.16 -14.15 -0.67
C ALA A 171 -15.92 -13.38 -1.17
N PHE A 172 -14.72 -13.73 -0.72
CA PHE A 172 -13.50 -13.08 -1.23
C PHE A 172 -13.32 -13.32 -2.72
N ARG A 173 -13.54 -14.54 -3.20
CA ARG A 173 -13.43 -14.88 -4.63
C ARG A 173 -14.48 -14.18 -5.48
N GLU A 174 -15.68 -13.98 -4.97
CA GLU A 174 -16.72 -13.17 -5.64
C GLU A 174 -16.30 -11.70 -5.75
N GLY A 175 -15.74 -11.11 -4.67
CA GLY A 175 -15.23 -9.75 -4.72
C GLY A 175 -13.98 -9.61 -5.60
N PHE A 176 -13.09 -10.59 -5.58
CA PHE A 176 -11.93 -10.66 -6.46
C PHE A 176 -12.33 -10.75 -7.94
N ALA A 177 -13.40 -11.49 -8.27
CA ALA A 177 -13.94 -11.53 -9.62
C ALA A 177 -14.38 -10.15 -10.12
N LYS A 178 -14.92 -9.28 -9.24
CA LYS A 178 -15.26 -7.90 -9.57
C LYS A 178 -14.02 -7.06 -9.88
N LEU A 179 -12.96 -7.20 -9.07
CA LEU A 179 -11.67 -6.54 -9.31
C LEU A 179 -11.10 -6.90 -10.69
N VAL A 180 -11.10 -8.20 -11.02
CA VAL A 180 -10.62 -8.70 -12.32
C VAL A 180 -11.48 -8.19 -13.48
N ALA A 181 -12.81 -8.25 -13.34
CA ALA A 181 -13.74 -7.79 -14.37
C ALA A 181 -13.62 -6.28 -14.67
N MET A 182 -13.16 -5.49 -13.69
CA MET A 182 -12.91 -4.05 -13.83
C MET A 182 -11.49 -3.73 -14.29
N ASP A 183 -10.70 -4.74 -14.67
CA ASP A 183 -9.30 -4.62 -15.07
C ASP A 183 -8.46 -3.83 -14.04
N LEU A 184 -8.55 -4.24 -12.77
CA LEU A 184 -7.77 -3.70 -11.65
C LEU A 184 -6.75 -4.72 -11.15
N THR A 185 -5.58 -4.25 -10.71
CA THR A 185 -4.53 -5.13 -10.14
C THR A 185 -4.87 -5.55 -8.72
N PHE A 186 -4.36 -6.71 -8.32
CA PHE A 186 -4.37 -7.18 -6.94
C PHE A 186 -2.96 -7.26 -6.39
N ASP A 187 -2.68 -6.47 -5.36
CA ASP A 187 -1.43 -6.49 -4.63
C ASP A 187 -1.59 -7.42 -3.41
N ALA A 188 -0.90 -8.56 -3.46
CA ALA A 188 -1.04 -9.66 -2.52
C ALA A 188 0.04 -9.56 -1.42
N TRP A 189 -0.34 -8.98 -0.28
CA TRP A 189 0.49 -8.93 0.91
C TRP A 189 0.07 -10.04 1.89
N LEU A 190 0.88 -11.09 1.94
CA LEU A 190 0.66 -12.34 2.69
C LEU A 190 1.97 -12.85 3.31
N TYR A 191 1.91 -13.90 4.12
CA TYR A 191 3.10 -14.64 4.56
C TYR A 191 3.38 -15.85 3.67
N HIS A 192 4.65 -16.23 3.55
CA HIS A 192 5.08 -17.22 2.56
C HIS A 192 4.37 -18.58 2.66
N PRO A 193 3.89 -19.07 3.82
CA PRO A 193 3.10 -20.30 3.90
C PRO A 193 1.76 -20.22 3.16
N GLN A 194 1.27 -19.00 2.87
CA GLN A 194 0.03 -18.73 2.14
C GLN A 194 0.23 -18.63 0.61
N ILE A 195 1.45 -18.75 0.08
CA ILE A 195 1.70 -18.75 -1.37
C ILE A 195 0.87 -19.82 -2.13
N PRO A 196 0.68 -21.05 -1.60
CA PRO A 196 -0.22 -22.02 -2.23
C PRO A 196 -1.67 -21.53 -2.35
N GLU A 197 -2.16 -20.75 -1.38
CA GLU A 197 -3.50 -20.16 -1.40
C GLU A 197 -3.61 -19.10 -2.52
N LEU A 198 -2.62 -18.21 -2.63
CA LEU A 198 -2.56 -17.23 -3.73
C LEU A 198 -2.43 -17.92 -5.09
N THR A 199 -1.65 -19.00 -5.17
CA THR A 199 -1.52 -19.81 -6.39
C THR A 199 -2.86 -20.39 -6.81
N ALA A 200 -3.66 -20.89 -5.87
CA ALA A 200 -5.00 -21.40 -6.16
C ALA A 200 -5.95 -20.28 -6.64
N LEU A 201 -5.83 -19.07 -6.09
CA LEU A 201 -6.57 -17.89 -6.56
C LEU A 201 -6.16 -17.51 -7.99
N ALA A 202 -4.86 -17.39 -8.26
CA ALA A 202 -4.34 -17.07 -9.60
C ALA A 202 -4.78 -18.09 -10.67
N ARG A 203 -4.80 -19.40 -10.33
CA ARG A 203 -5.30 -20.44 -11.23
C ARG A 203 -6.81 -20.33 -11.50
N ALA A 204 -7.59 -19.88 -10.53
CA ALA A 204 -9.03 -19.69 -10.69
C ALA A 204 -9.38 -18.45 -11.53
N PHE A 205 -8.48 -17.47 -11.60
CA PHE A 205 -8.65 -16.22 -12.33
C PHE A 205 -7.41 -15.95 -13.22
N PRO A 206 -7.25 -16.68 -14.34
CA PRO A 206 -6.03 -16.62 -15.17
C PRO A 206 -5.78 -15.25 -15.80
N ASP A 207 -6.82 -14.43 -15.95
CA ASP A 207 -6.72 -13.06 -16.49
C ASP A 207 -6.37 -12.02 -15.40
N ALA A 208 -6.28 -12.43 -14.13
CA ALA A 208 -5.97 -11.52 -13.03
C ALA A 208 -4.53 -11.03 -13.09
N ARG A 209 -4.35 -9.72 -12.92
CA ARG A 209 -3.03 -9.10 -12.73
C ARG A 209 -2.72 -9.06 -11.24
N ILE A 210 -1.83 -9.95 -10.81
CA ILE A 210 -1.44 -10.12 -9.41
C ILE A 210 0.01 -9.67 -9.22
N VAL A 211 0.25 -8.83 -8.21
CA VAL A 211 1.58 -8.46 -7.70
C VAL A 211 1.79 -9.21 -6.38
N LEU A 212 2.88 -9.97 -6.28
CA LEU A 212 3.26 -10.63 -5.02
C LEU A 212 4.18 -9.70 -4.24
N ASP A 213 3.65 -9.09 -3.18
CA ASP A 213 4.40 -8.13 -2.37
C ASP A 213 5.52 -8.83 -1.59
N HIS A 214 6.67 -8.16 -1.50
CA HIS A 214 7.80 -8.53 -0.63
C HIS A 214 8.21 -10.02 -0.71
N VAL A 215 8.20 -10.59 -1.92
CA VAL A 215 8.57 -12.00 -2.16
C VAL A 215 7.68 -12.96 -1.34
N GLY A 216 6.43 -12.56 -1.09
CA GLY A 216 5.45 -13.33 -0.33
C GLY A 216 5.68 -13.31 1.17
N GLY A 217 6.32 -12.29 1.74
CA GLY A 217 6.50 -12.17 3.19
C GLY A 217 7.21 -13.35 3.85
N PRO A 218 8.51 -13.59 3.54
CA PRO A 218 9.32 -14.57 4.25
C PRO A 218 9.36 -14.25 5.75
N LEU A 219 9.04 -15.25 6.58
CA LEU A 219 9.11 -15.12 8.04
C LEU A 219 10.43 -15.73 8.50
N GLY A 220 11.18 -15.02 9.36
CA GLY A 220 12.51 -15.45 9.84
C GLY A 220 12.59 -15.63 11.36
N ILE A 221 11.44 -15.68 12.04
CA ILE A 221 11.34 -15.75 13.50
C ILE A 221 10.39 -16.89 13.92
N GLY A 222 10.40 -17.22 15.22
CA GLY A 222 9.56 -18.29 15.77
C GLY A 222 9.85 -19.63 15.10
N ARG A 223 8.80 -20.33 14.68
CA ARG A 223 8.94 -21.63 13.99
C ARG A 223 9.64 -21.57 12.62
N TYR A 224 9.80 -20.37 12.06
CA TYR A 224 10.41 -20.13 10.75
C TYR A 224 11.88 -19.70 10.85
N ALA A 225 12.46 -19.68 12.06
CA ALA A 225 13.86 -19.33 12.24
C ALA A 225 14.78 -20.34 11.54
N GLY A 226 15.70 -19.84 10.70
CA GLY A 226 16.72 -20.64 10.01
C GLY A 226 16.24 -21.39 8.77
N MET A 227 15.05 -21.07 8.24
CA MET A 227 14.57 -21.54 6.93
C MET A 227 15.17 -20.74 5.77
#